data_AF-A0A5S3VZE3-F1
#
_entry.id   AF-A0A5S3VZE3-F1
#
_cell.length_a   1.000
_cell.length_b   1.000
_cell.length_c   1.000
_cell.angle_alpha   90.00
_cell.angle_beta   90.00
_cell.angle_gamma   90.00
#
_symmetry.space_group_name_H-M   'P 1'
#
loop_
_entity.id
_entity.type
_entity.pdbx_description
1 polymer ?
#
loop_
_entity_poly.entity_id
_entity_poly.type
_entity_poly.pdbx_seq_one_letter_code
_entity_poly.pdbx_strand_id
1 'polypeptide(L)' 'MQLIPKGAIIKIQLASNTVTLFCKSGNVIDIPVPNSKFTADVLQSAKTHFHKAEVVILDN' A
#
# COMPACT_ATOMS: atom_id res chain seq x y z
N MET A 1 0.45 -19.56 8.13
CA MET A 1 0.90 -18.32 7.50
C MET A 1 0.08 -18.14 6.23
N GLN A 2 -0.76 -17.11 6.15
CA GLN A 2 -1.64 -16.91 5.00
C GLN A 2 -0.90 -16.06 3.96
N LEU A 3 -0.65 -16.64 2.79
CA LEU A 3 0.06 -15.97 1.70
C LEU A 3 -0.94 -15.16 0.87
N ILE A 4 -0.62 -13.89 0.63
CA ILE A 4 -1.41 -13.01 -0.23
C ILE A 4 -0.78 -13.02 -1.62
N PRO A 5 -1.50 -13.45 -2.68
CA PRO A 5 -0.96 -13.41 -4.04
C PRO A 5 -0.59 -11.98 -4.43
N LYS A 6 0.54 -11.79 -5.12
CA LYS A 6 0.97 -10.44 -5.58
C LYS A 6 -0.08 -9.75 -6.44
N GLY A 7 -0.84 -10.50 -7.24
CA GLY A 7 -1.94 -9.97 -8.05
C GLY A 7 -3.24 -9.72 -7.29
N ALA A 8 -3.30 -10.02 -5.99
CA ALA A 8 -4.49 -9.76 -5.18
C ALA A 8 -4.60 -8.29 -4.75
N ILE A 9 -3.49 -7.55 -4.71
CA ILE A 9 -3.50 -6.11 -4.41
C ILE A 9 -3.91 -5.34 -5.65
N ILE A 10 -5.01 -4.59 -5.55
CA ILE A 10 -5.60 -3.84 -6.67
C ILE A 10 -5.45 -2.32 -6.51
N LYS A 11 -5.23 -1.84 -5.28
CA LYS A 11 -5.02 -0.42 -5.00
C LYS A 11 -4.04 -0.23 -3.84
N ILE A 12 -3.19 0.78 -3.95
CA ILE A 12 -2.30 1.30 -2.93
C ILE A 12 -2.78 2.72 -2.62
N GLN A 13 -3.01 3.03 -1.35
CA GLN A 13 -3.34 4.37 -0.92
C GLN A 13 -2.28 4.88 0.05
N LEU A 14 -1.84 6.12 -0.14
CA LEU A 14 -1.08 6.85 0.86
C LEU A 14 -1.99 7.89 1.50
N ALA A 15 -2.12 7.84 2.83
CA ALA A 15 -2.79 8.86 3.63
C ALA A 15 -1.91 9.22 4.83
N SER A 16 -1.46 10.47 4.92
CA SER A 16 -0.49 10.93 5.92
C SER A 16 0.77 10.03 5.96
N ASN A 17 0.97 9.27 7.03
CA ASN A 17 2.09 8.35 7.21
C ASN A 17 1.70 6.87 7.13
N THR A 18 0.54 6.54 6.55
CA THR A 18 0.07 5.16 6.40
C THR A 18 -0.07 4.77 4.94
N VAL A 19 0.55 3.65 4.57
CA VAL A 19 0.38 3.02 3.26
C VAL A 19 -0.62 1.88 3.39
N THR A 20 -1.76 2.01 2.74
CA THR A 20 -2.84 1.01 2.77
C THR A 20 -2.85 0.21 1.48
N LEU A 21 -2.86 -1.13 1.58
CA LEU A 21 -2.98 -2.05 0.45
C LEU A 21 -4.39 -2.65 0.42
N PHE A 22 -5.10 -2.45 -0.69
CA PHE A 22 -6.44 -2.98 -0.89
C PHE A 22 -6.40 -4.26 -1.70
N CYS A 23 -6.95 -5.34 -1.14
CA CYS A 23 -7.09 -6.62 -1.79
C CYS A 23 -8.38 -6.70 -2.60
N LYS A 24 -8.37 -7.43 -3.71
CA LYS A 24 -9.56 -7.77 -4.50
C LYS A 24 -10.66 -8.46 -3.68
N SER A 25 -10.28 -9.16 -2.61
CA SER A 25 -11.22 -9.82 -1.69
C SER A 25 -11.97 -8.86 -0.77
N GLY A 26 -11.68 -7.56 -0.82
CA GLY A 26 -12.21 -6.56 0.11
C GLY A 26 -11.40 -6.39 1.40
N ASN A 27 -10.36 -7.21 1.60
CA ASN A 27 -9.45 -7.05 2.75
C ASN A 27 -8.51 -5.86 2.55
N VAL A 28 -8.12 -5.24 3.65
CA VAL A 28 -7.19 -4.11 3.68
C VAL A 28 -6.03 -4.41 4.61
N ILE A 29 -4.85 -3.92 4.24
CA ILE A 29 -3.64 -4.03 5.04
C ILE A 29 -3.11 -2.62 5.23
N ASP A 30 -3.16 -2.12 6.46
CA ASP A 30 -2.56 -0.85 6.82
C ASP A 30 -1.11 -1.07 7.26
N ILE A 31 -0.22 -0.30 6.64
CA ILE A 31 1.20 -0.26 6.97
C ILE A 31 1.46 1.14 7.55
N PRO A 32 1.27 1.33 8.87
CA PRO A 32 1.62 2.59 9.51
C PRO A 32 3.14 2.75 9.47
N VAL A 33 3.61 3.94 9.09
CA VAL A 33 5.02 4.30 9.05
C VAL A 33 5.27 5.35 10.13
N PRO A 34 5.72 4.97 11.34
CA PRO A 34 5.84 5.90 12.46
C PRO A 34 6.77 7.08 12.19
N ASN A 35 7.81 6.87 11.38
CA ASN A 35 8.70 7.92 10.93
C ASN A 35 8.40 8.27 9.48
N SER A 36 7.69 9.37 9.27
CA SER A 36 7.17 9.80 7.97
C SER A 36 8.24 9.98 6.89
N LYS A 37 9.52 10.14 7.28
CA LYS A 37 10.64 10.24 6.32
C LYS A 37 10.80 8.97 5.47
N PHE A 38 10.36 7.82 5.96
CA PHE A 38 10.42 6.54 5.24
C PHE A 38 9.15 6.21 4.47
N THR A 39 8.09 7.02 4.59
CA THR A 39 6.81 6.75 3.94
C THR A 39 6.95 6.69 2.42
N ALA A 40 7.80 7.53 1.84
CA ALA A 40 8.11 7.52 0.41
C ALA A 40 8.77 6.19 -0.02
N ASP A 41 9.74 5.69 0.76
CA ASP A 41 10.43 4.43 0.46
C ASP A 41 9.48 3.23 0.55
N VAL A 42 8.60 3.22 1.56
CA VAL A 42 7.58 2.17 1.73
C VAL A 42 6.58 2.21 0.57
N LEU A 43 6.10 3.40 0.19
CA LEU A 43 5.21 3.56 -0.96
C LEU A 43 5.89 3.08 -2.25
N GLN A 44 7.15 3.44 -2.47
CA GLN A 44 7.90 3.03 -3.66
C GLN A 44 8.12 1.52 -3.71
N SER A 45 8.41 0.91 -2.56
CA SER A 45 8.53 -0.55 -2.45
C SER A 45 7.20 -1.24 -2.78
N ALA A 46 6.07 -0.72 -2.28
CA ALA A 46 4.74 -1.23 -2.59
C ALA A 46 4.40 -1.12 -4.08
N LYS A 47 4.66 0.04 -4.70
CA LYS A 47 4.52 0.25 -6.16
C LYS A 47 5.32 -0.77 -6.97
N THR A 48 6.56 -1.01 -6.56
CA THR A 48 7.46 -1.95 -7.25
C THR A 48 6.96 -3.39 -7.16
N HIS A 49 6.48 -3.80 -5.98
CA HIS A 49 5.97 -5.16 -5.76
C HIS A 49 4.60 -5.39 -6.39
N PHE A 50 3.73 -4.38 -6.39
CA PHE A 50 2.35 -4.43 -6.86
C PHE A 50 2.13 -3.49 -8.05
N HIS A 51 2.95 -3.64 -9.10
CA HIS A 51 2.98 -2.74 -10.27
C HIS A 51 1.66 -2.62 -11.06
N LYS A 52 0.68 -3.48 -10.81
CA LYS A 52 -0.66 -3.42 -11.45
C LYS A 52 -1.71 -2.72 -10.58
N ALA A 53 -1.37 -2.38 -9.33
CA ALA A 53 -2.28 -1.73 -8.42
C ALA A 53 -2.42 -0.25 -8.77
N GLU A 54 -3.65 0.27 -8.71
CA GLU A 54 -3.91 1.70 -8.78
C GLU A 54 -3.24 2.40 -7.58
N VAL A 55 -2.65 3.57 -7.79
CA VAL A 55 -2.04 4.35 -6.70
C VAL A 55 -2.84 5.63 -6.49
N VAL A 56 -3.28 5.84 -5.26
CA VAL A 56 -3.97 7.07 -4.83
C VAL A 56 -3.18 7.71 -3.69
N ILE A 57 -2.84 8.99 -3.84
CA ILE A 57 -2.22 9.79 -2.78
C ILE A 57 -3.28 10.78 -2.33
N LEU A 58 -3.64 10.73 -1.05
CA LEU A 58 -4.55 11.67 -0.43
C LEU A 58 -3.72 12.75 0.24
N ASP A 59 -3.62 13.91 -0.43
CA ASP A 59 -3.15 15.13 0.19
C ASP A 59 -4.35 15.77 0.91
N ASN A 60 -4.17 16.11 2.19
CA ASN A 60 -5.15 16.91 2.94
C ASN A 60 -5.08 18.38 2.50
#